data_AF-A0A3M2GD67-F1
#
_entry.id   AF-A0A3M2GD67-F1
#
_cell.length_a   1.000
_cell.length_b   1.000
_cell.length_c   1.000
_cell.angle_alpha   90.00
_cell.angle_beta   90.00
_cell.angle_gamma   90.00
#
_symmetry.space_group_name_H-M   'P 1'
#
loop_
_entity.id
_entity.type
_entity.pdbx_description
1 polymer ?
#
loop_
_entity_poly.entity_id
_entity_poly.type
_entity_poly.pdbx_seq_one_letter_code
_entity_poly.pdbx_strand_id
1 'polypeptide(L)'
;MVAAGIAACNPFAPALEEGDPFGDLLGDPTTIEGFFTNFRNAYELRDLSLYEPLLDSAFTFSWYDFDAQVDREWGFAQDLEATRRLFQNASLIRLQWNQILSQDDLVPGLQTRVIRSFNL
;
A
#
# COMPACT_ATOMS: atom_id res chain seq x y z
N MET A 1 11.55 4.46 -56.03
CA MET A 1 12.28 3.75 -54.97
C MET A 1 11.47 3.95 -53.70
N VAL A 2 10.82 2.89 -53.22
CA VAL A 2 9.89 2.91 -52.07
C VAL A 2 10.65 2.45 -50.82
N ALA A 3 10.55 3.18 -49.72
CA ALA A 3 10.69 2.73 -48.33
C ALA A 3 10.72 3.97 -47.42
N ALA A 4 10.10 4.05 -46.25
CA ALA A 4 9.21 3.17 -45.52
C ALA A 4 8.45 4.07 -44.54
N GLY A 5 7.16 3.81 -44.33
CA GLY A 5 6.33 4.57 -43.40
C GLY A 5 6.87 4.44 -41.98
N ILE A 6 6.94 5.58 -41.27
CA ILE A 6 7.21 5.64 -39.84
C ILE A 6 6.02 4.99 -39.14
N ALA A 7 6.12 3.68 -38.89
CA ALA A 7 5.28 3.03 -37.91
C ALA A 7 5.68 3.62 -36.56
N ALA A 8 4.89 4.56 -36.06
CA ALA A 8 5.02 5.09 -34.71
C ALA A 8 4.63 3.99 -33.71
N CYS A 9 5.50 3.00 -33.52
CA CYS A 9 5.45 2.16 -32.33
C CYS A 9 5.95 3.02 -31.18
N ASN A 10 5.02 3.43 -30.30
CA ASN A 10 5.38 4.03 -29.03
C ASN A 10 6.27 3.01 -28.26
N PRO A 11 7.54 3.32 -27.96
CA PRO A 11 8.43 2.39 -27.23
C PRO A 11 7.99 2.18 -25.78
N PHE A 12 7.02 2.97 -25.30
CA PHE A 12 6.38 2.84 -24.00
C PHE A 12 5.00 2.16 -24.07
N ALA A 13 4.51 1.77 -25.26
CA ALA A 13 3.26 1.02 -25.36
C ALA A 13 3.52 -0.45 -24.98
N PRO A 14 2.84 -0.98 -23.95
CA PRO A 14 2.96 -2.39 -23.61
C PRO A 14 2.45 -3.26 -24.75
N ALA A 15 3.03 -4.45 -24.88
CA ALA A 15 2.50 -5.48 -25.78
C ALA A 15 1.12 -5.92 -25.27
N LEU A 16 0.27 -6.41 -26.17
CA LEU A 16 -0.97 -7.06 -25.77
C LEU A 16 -0.61 -8.35 -25.04
N GLU A 17 -0.69 -8.32 -23.72
CA GLU A 17 -0.47 -9.47 -22.84
C GLU A 17 -1.85 -9.92 -22.33
N GLU A 18 -2.13 -11.23 -22.41
CA GLU A 18 -3.36 -11.82 -21.89
C GLU A 18 -3.15 -12.14 -20.39
N GLY A 19 -3.89 -11.47 -19.52
CA GLY A 19 -3.83 -11.65 -18.07
C GLY A 19 -3.81 -10.32 -17.32
N ASP A 20 -3.88 -10.37 -15.99
CA ASP A 20 -3.56 -9.21 -15.14
C ASP A 20 -2.08 -9.32 -14.72
N PRO A 21 -1.16 -8.55 -15.32
CA PRO A 21 0.26 -8.59 -14.98
C PRO A 21 0.55 -8.19 -13.53
N PHE A 22 -0.42 -7.59 -12.84
CA PHE A 22 -0.32 -7.24 -11.42
C PHE A 22 -1.16 -8.16 -10.52
N GLY A 23 -1.94 -9.10 -11.07
CA GLY A 23 -2.88 -9.92 -10.28
C GLY A 23 -2.20 -10.82 -9.25
N ASP A 24 -0.95 -11.24 -9.50
CA ASP A 24 -0.14 -11.99 -8.55
C ASP A 24 0.71 -11.07 -7.63
N LEU A 25 0.98 -9.83 -8.07
CA LEU A 25 1.80 -8.88 -7.31
C LEU A 25 0.96 -8.11 -6.30
N LEU A 26 -0.25 -7.71 -6.65
CA LEU A 26 -1.18 -6.96 -5.82
C LEU A 26 -2.31 -7.88 -5.37
N GLY A 27 -2.67 -7.84 -4.10
CA GLY A 27 -3.82 -8.57 -3.58
C GLY A 27 -5.14 -7.91 -3.97
N ASP A 28 -6.23 -8.68 -3.97
CA ASP A 28 -7.58 -8.17 -4.22
C ASP A 28 -7.99 -7.12 -3.17
N PRO A 29 -8.13 -5.83 -3.54
CA PRO A 29 -8.42 -4.75 -2.60
C PRO A 29 -9.82 -4.86 -1.96
N THR A 30 -10.71 -5.71 -2.48
CA THR A 30 -12.03 -5.97 -1.90
C THR A 30 -11.99 -6.99 -0.76
N THR A 31 -10.83 -7.62 -0.54
CA THR A 31 -10.63 -8.62 0.52
C THR A 31 -9.71 -8.09 1.61
N ILE A 32 -9.94 -8.55 2.85
CA ILE A 32 -9.08 -8.21 4.00
C ILE A 32 -7.63 -8.66 3.73
N GLU A 33 -7.44 -9.86 3.19
CA GLU A 33 -6.12 -10.40 2.89
C GLU A 33 -5.41 -9.60 1.80
N GLY A 34 -6.14 -9.21 0.75
CA GLY A 34 -5.58 -8.41 -0.33
C GLY A 34 -5.21 -6.99 0.11
N PHE A 35 -6.01 -6.36 0.98
CA PHE A 35 -5.62 -5.10 1.63
C PHE A 35 -4.27 -5.21 2.34
N PHE A 36 -4.09 -6.21 3.21
CA PHE A 36 -2.83 -6.39 3.94
C PHE A 36 -1.67 -6.79 3.04
N THR A 37 -1.93 -7.53 1.97
CA THR A 37 -0.95 -7.84 0.93
C THR A 37 -0.47 -6.57 0.23
N ASN A 38 -1.38 -5.70 -0.20
CA ASN A 38 -1.06 -4.43 -0.83
C ASN A 38 -0.29 -3.50 0.13
N PHE A 39 -0.69 -3.45 1.40
CA PHE A 39 0.02 -2.67 2.40
C PHE A 39 1.47 -3.14 2.58
N ARG A 40 1.69 -4.46 2.70
CA ARG A 40 3.05 -5.04 2.77
C ARG A 40 3.84 -4.67 1.52
N ASN A 41 3.26 -4.87 0.34
CA ASN A 41 3.93 -4.62 -0.92
C ASN A 41 4.33 -3.14 -1.07
N ALA A 42 3.48 -2.20 -0.64
CA ALA A 42 3.81 -0.79 -0.64
C ALA A 42 5.07 -0.48 0.19
N TYR A 43 5.21 -1.11 1.37
CA TYR A 43 6.39 -0.97 2.22
C TYR A 43 7.64 -1.65 1.64
N GLU A 44 7.52 -2.89 1.17
CA GLU A 44 8.67 -3.65 0.64
C GLU A 44 9.19 -3.08 -0.68
N LEU A 45 8.29 -2.62 -1.56
CA LEU A 45 8.63 -1.93 -2.81
C LEU A 45 9.01 -0.47 -2.59
N ARG A 46 8.69 0.09 -1.42
CA ARG A 46 8.89 1.51 -1.05
C ARG A 46 8.19 2.44 -2.04
N ASP A 47 6.99 2.04 -2.47
CA ASP A 47 6.19 2.77 -3.44
C ASP A 47 4.98 3.43 -2.75
N LEU A 48 5.03 4.76 -2.66
CA LEU A 48 3.96 5.53 -2.04
C LEU A 48 2.67 5.51 -2.86
N SER A 49 2.75 5.31 -4.18
CA SER A 49 1.56 5.23 -5.04
C SER A 49 0.72 3.97 -4.78
N LEU A 50 1.34 2.93 -4.21
CA LEU A 50 0.64 1.74 -3.70
C LEU A 50 0.11 1.93 -2.28
N TYR A 51 0.71 2.83 -1.49
CA TYR A 51 0.34 3.08 -0.10
C TYR A 51 -0.84 4.05 0.04
N GLU A 52 -0.76 5.19 -0.66
CA GLU A 52 -1.73 6.29 -0.55
C GLU A 52 -3.19 5.85 -0.76
N PRO A 53 -3.54 5.02 -1.76
CA PRO A 53 -4.92 4.58 -1.98
C PRO A 53 -5.48 3.65 -0.90
N LEU A 54 -4.63 3.09 -0.02
CA LEU A 54 -5.06 2.21 1.07
C LEU A 54 -5.63 2.98 2.26
N LEU A 55 -5.35 4.28 2.34
CA LEU A 55 -5.76 5.11 3.47
C LEU A 55 -6.90 6.04 3.06
N ASP A 56 -7.91 6.12 3.93
CA ASP A 56 -8.93 7.17 3.81
C ASP A 56 -8.35 8.53 4.20
N SER A 57 -8.87 9.62 3.62
CA SER A 57 -8.46 10.99 3.97
C SER A 57 -8.65 11.36 5.45
N ALA A 58 -9.56 10.66 6.15
CA ALA A 58 -9.78 10.79 7.59
C ALA A 58 -8.90 9.84 8.43
N PHE A 59 -7.91 9.18 7.83
CA PHE A 59 -6.96 8.33 8.54
C PHE A 59 -6.19 9.10 9.60
N THR A 60 -6.09 8.48 10.78
CA THR A 60 -5.30 8.95 11.91
C THR A 60 -4.35 7.85 12.35
N PHE A 61 -3.06 8.15 12.32
CA PHE A 61 -2.03 7.34 12.95
C PHE A 61 -1.81 7.85 14.37
N SER A 62 -1.84 6.95 15.37
CA SER A 62 -1.60 7.29 16.77
C SER A 62 -0.45 6.47 17.34
N TRP A 63 0.37 7.10 18.18
CA TRP A 63 1.44 6.44 18.91
C TRP A 63 1.68 7.10 20.26
N TYR A 64 2.26 6.34 21.18
CA TYR A 64 2.66 6.86 22.48
C TYR A 64 4.09 7.44 22.40
N ASP A 65 4.25 8.72 22.72
CA ASP A 65 5.54 9.38 22.86
C ASP A 65 6.10 9.12 24.27
N PHE A 66 7.06 8.20 24.37
CA PHE A 66 7.67 7.84 25.65
C PHE A 66 8.53 8.97 26.25
N ASP A 67 9.04 9.91 25.47
CA ASP A 67 9.83 11.02 26.02
C ASP A 67 8.92 12.08 26.64
N ALA A 68 7.81 12.39 25.96
CA ALA A 68 6.82 13.37 26.43
C ALA A 68 5.74 12.76 27.35
N GLN A 69 5.67 11.43 27.46
CA GLN A 69 4.65 10.68 28.22
C GLN A 69 3.21 11.01 27.81
N VAL A 70 2.98 11.23 26.51
CA VAL A 70 1.66 11.58 25.94
C VAL A 70 1.37 10.79 24.67
N ASP A 71 0.09 10.59 24.38
CA ASP A 71 -0.36 10.12 23.07
C ASP A 71 -0.23 11.24 22.04
N ARG A 72 0.30 10.89 20.87
CA ARG A 72 0.38 11.79 19.71
C ARG A 72 -0.31 11.16 18.52
N GLU A 73 -0.75 12.02 17.61
CA GLU A 73 -1.46 11.63 16.41
C GLU A 73 -0.98 12.42 15.19
N TRP A 74 -0.98 11.74 14.04
CA TRP A 74 -0.78 12.30 12.71
C TRP A 74 -2.00 12.02 11.85
N GLY A 75 -2.43 13.02 11.09
CA GLY A 75 -3.43 12.82 10.05
C GLY A 75 -2.82 12.32 8.74
N PHE A 76 -3.66 11.86 7.82
CA PHE A 76 -3.34 11.37 6.48
C PHE A 76 -2.14 12.07 5.80
N ALA A 77 -2.16 13.41 5.66
CA ALA A 77 -1.09 14.13 4.95
C ALA A 77 0.28 14.04 5.64
N GLN A 78 0.30 14.04 6.97
CA GLN A 78 1.55 13.92 7.74
C GLN A 78 2.08 12.48 7.67
N ASP A 79 1.18 11.50 7.74
CA ASP A 79 1.53 10.10 7.61
C ASP A 79 2.14 9.79 6.23
N LEU A 80 1.55 10.26 5.14
CA LEU A 80 2.11 10.09 3.79
C LEU A 80 3.50 10.71 3.64
N GLU A 81 3.72 11.90 4.21
CA GLU A 81 5.03 12.55 4.15
C GLU A 81 6.07 11.82 5.01
N ALA A 82 5.68 11.34 6.20
CA ALA A 82 6.55 10.53 7.04
C ALA A 82 6.92 9.21 6.35
N THR A 83 5.95 8.50 5.77
CA THR A 83 6.14 7.26 5.05
C THR A 83 6.98 7.46 3.78
N ARG A 84 6.77 8.56 3.03
CA ARG A 84 7.61 8.94 1.89
C ARG A 84 9.08 9.08 2.30
N ARG A 85 9.34 9.75 3.42
CA ARG A 85 10.71 9.91 3.94
C ARG A 85 11.30 8.57 4.37
N LEU A 86 10.53 7.70 5.02
CA LEU A 86 10.97 6.35 5.36
C LEU A 86 11.40 5.59 4.09
N PHE A 87 10.56 5.59 3.06
CA PHE A 87 10.80 4.90 1.79
C PHE A 87 12.05 5.41 1.07
N GLN A 88 12.33 6.71 1.11
CA GLN A 88 13.53 7.31 0.51
C GLN A 88 14.81 6.97 1.26
N ASN A 89 14.75 6.83 2.58
CA ASN A 89 15.95 6.67 3.42
C ASN A 89 16.26 5.20 3.77
N ALA A 90 15.27 4.31 3.73
CA ALA A 90 15.48 2.89 4.00
C ALA A 90 16.04 2.15 2.76
N SER A 91 17.11 1.37 2.96
CA SER A 91 17.67 0.51 1.91
C SER A 91 16.83 -0.75 1.67
N LEU A 92 16.19 -1.27 2.72
CA LEU A 92 15.35 -2.45 2.71
C LEU A 92 14.30 -2.31 3.79
N ILE A 93 13.07 -2.71 3.49
CA ILE A 93 11.96 -2.79 4.44
C ILE A 93 11.35 -4.18 4.27
N ARG A 94 11.09 -4.89 5.38
CA ARG A 94 10.41 -6.19 5.36
C ARG A 94 9.25 -6.15 6.34
N LEU A 95 8.04 -6.07 5.80
CA LEU A 95 6.85 -6.00 6.63
C LEU A 95 6.25 -7.39 6.78
N GLN A 96 6.26 -7.92 8.00
CA GLN A 96 5.65 -9.21 8.31
C GLN A 96 4.42 -9.01 9.18
N TRP A 97 3.25 -9.28 8.61
CA TRP A 97 2.02 -9.30 9.39
C TRP A 97 1.92 -10.55 10.27
N ASN A 98 1.52 -10.36 11.52
CA ASN A 98 1.21 -11.45 12.45
C ASN A 98 -0.24 -11.91 12.28
N GLN A 99 -0.64 -12.95 13.01
CA GLN A 99 -2.03 -13.43 13.04
C GLN A 99 -3.03 -12.32 13.43
N ILE A 100 -4.25 -12.42 12.90
CA ILE A 100 -5.35 -11.52 13.27
C ILE A 100 -5.73 -11.79 14.73
N LEU A 101 -5.74 -10.74 15.55
CA LEU A 101 -6.08 -10.79 16.98
C LEU A 101 -7.59 -10.63 17.20
N SER A 102 -8.24 -9.81 16.36
CA SER A 102 -9.69 -9.60 16.38
C SER A 102 -10.16 -9.19 14.99
N GLN A 103 -11.34 -9.70 14.61
CA GLN A 103 -12.05 -9.33 13.40
C GLN A 103 -13.54 -9.23 13.72
N ASP A 104 -14.09 -8.03 13.60
CA ASP A 104 -15.49 -7.74 13.90
C ASP A 104 -16.18 -7.20 12.64
N ASP A 105 -17.15 -7.94 12.11
CA ASP A 105 -18.01 -7.45 11.03
C ASP A 105 -19.05 -6.48 11.60
N LEU A 106 -18.74 -5.18 11.52
CA LEU A 106 -19.60 -4.10 12.01
C LEU A 106 -20.86 -3.99 11.14
N VAL A 107 -20.69 -4.12 9.83
CA VAL A 107 -21.77 -4.20 8.85
C VAL A 107 -21.43 -5.30 7.83
N PRO A 108 -22.20 -6.40 7.75
CA PRO A 108 -21.89 -7.52 6.87
C PRO A 108 -21.69 -7.09 5.40
N GLY A 109 -20.52 -7.40 4.85
CA GLY A 109 -20.16 -7.08 3.46
C GLY A 109 -19.86 -5.61 3.17
N LEU A 110 -19.82 -4.74 4.18
CA LEU A 110 -19.55 -3.30 4.01
C LEU A 110 -18.42 -2.82 4.92
N GLN A 111 -18.43 -3.21 6.19
CA GLN A 111 -17.49 -2.69 7.17
C GLN A 111 -17.06 -3.78 8.13
N THR A 112 -15.76 -4.03 8.14
CA THR A 112 -15.11 -4.95 9.08
C THR A 112 -13.99 -4.21 9.79
N ARG A 113 -13.89 -4.40 11.10
CA ARG A 113 -12.74 -3.95 11.89
C ARG A 113 -11.78 -5.11 12.07
N VAL A 114 -10.52 -4.91 11.75
CA VAL A 114 -9.45 -5.91 11.92
C VAL A 114 -8.36 -5.35 12.81
N ILE A 115 -7.94 -6.14 13.80
CA ILE A 115 -6.83 -5.82 14.69
C ILE A 115 -5.77 -6.90 14.52
N ARG A 116 -4.56 -6.49 14.16
CA ARG A 116 -3.38 -7.37 14.08
C ARG A 116 -2.12 -6.56 14.36
N SER A 117 -1.05 -7.26 14.72
CA SER A 117 0.28 -6.66 14.84
C SER A 117 1.14 -6.97 13.62
N PHE A 118 2.28 -6.29 13.51
CA PHE A 118 3.29 -6.52 12.50
C PHE A 118 4.70 -6.43 13.10
N ASN A 119 5.67 -6.94 12.35
CA ASN A 119 7.09 -6.72 12.57
C ASN A 119 7.66 -5.99 11.34
N LEU A 120 8.62 -5.08 11.56
CA LEU A 120 9.27 -4.26 10.55
C LEU A 120 10.79 -4.37 10.66
#